data_AF-A0A7S3PP82-F1
#
_entry.id   AF-A0A7S3PP82-F1
#
_cell.length_a   1.000
_cell.length_b   1.000
_cell.length_c   1.000
_cell.angle_alpha   90.00
_cell.angle_beta   90.00
_cell.angle_gamma   90.00
#
_symmetry.space_group_name_H-M   'P 1'
#
loop_
_entity.id
_entity.type
_entity.pdbx_description
1 polymer ?
#
loop_
_entity_poly.entity_id
_entity_poly.type
_entity_poly.pdbx_seq_one_letter_code
_entity_poly.pdbx_strand_id
1 'polypeptide(L)'
;MDSLTDWEETKTILQDLEELYQQNQDAERVGECIQLRDSITATYSEATDSVQDLIRNFSKEVDVLKQKAEELAGQPSSNPEIEELKSKIKQCGERYTEQQHHEKDIEAEVEALEKKMESLQLEQEELEKKAAASVPLMQHLLSLYANITKIKWDFSSESVAGVVSDAEGKGVVRQFDYSLENHTSFELANNIWDVISLP
;
A
#
# COMPACT_ATOMS: atom_id res chain seq x y z
N MET A 1 -10.73 85.78 99.02
CA MET A 1 -12.19 85.61 99.02
C MET A 1 -12.48 84.57 97.94
N ASP A 2 -11.79 83.41 98.02
CA ASP A 2 -11.50 82.56 96.84
C ASP A 2 -11.72 81.06 97.11
N SER A 3 -12.23 80.69 98.28
CA SER A 3 -12.46 79.28 98.67
C SER A 3 -13.91 78.82 98.57
N LEU A 4 -14.84 79.72 98.23
CA LEU A 4 -16.28 79.41 98.09
C LEU A 4 -16.65 79.03 96.66
N THR A 5 -15.97 79.61 95.67
CA THR A 5 -16.10 79.26 94.24
C THR A 5 -15.52 77.88 93.92
N ASP A 6 -14.42 77.49 94.56
CA ASP A 6 -13.78 76.17 94.37
C ASP A 6 -14.69 75.00 94.82
N TRP A 7 -15.49 75.22 95.88
CA TRP A 7 -16.46 74.23 96.35
C TRP A 7 -17.71 74.13 95.46
N GLU A 8 -18.18 75.25 94.93
CA GLU A 8 -19.30 75.25 93.99
C GLU A 8 -18.91 74.61 92.64
N GLU A 9 -17.70 74.87 92.16
CA GLU A 9 -17.16 74.23 90.94
C GLU A 9 -16.98 72.72 91.15
N THR A 10 -16.36 72.28 92.26
CA THR A 10 -16.20 70.84 92.56
C THR A 10 -17.54 70.13 92.78
N LYS A 11 -18.53 70.80 93.39
CA LYS A 11 -19.89 70.26 93.52
C LYS A 11 -20.60 70.15 92.18
N THR A 12 -20.43 71.11 91.29
CA THR A 12 -21.01 71.08 89.94
C THR A 12 -20.37 69.94 89.14
N ILE A 13 -19.04 69.80 89.19
CA ILE A 13 -18.33 68.67 88.57
C ILE A 13 -18.81 67.34 89.14
N LEU A 14 -19.02 67.22 90.46
CA LEU A 14 -19.53 66.01 91.08
C LEU A 14 -20.97 65.68 90.65
N GLN A 15 -21.84 66.69 90.50
CA GLN A 15 -23.20 66.51 90.00
C GLN A 15 -23.21 66.10 88.53
N ASP A 16 -22.37 66.73 87.71
CA ASP A 16 -22.20 66.35 86.30
C ASP A 16 -21.65 64.92 86.18
N LEU A 17 -20.72 64.52 87.07
CA LEU A 17 -20.19 63.16 87.13
C LEU A 17 -21.26 62.16 87.57
N GLU A 18 -22.08 62.51 88.57
CA GLU A 18 -23.18 61.68 89.03
C GLU A 18 -24.25 61.50 87.94
N GLU A 19 -24.58 62.56 87.19
CA GLU A 19 -25.51 62.51 86.07
C GLU A 19 -24.96 61.69 84.89
N LEU A 20 -23.66 61.83 84.60
CA LEU A 20 -22.97 61.08 83.54
C LEU A 20 -22.82 59.59 83.88
N TYR A 21 -22.66 59.24 85.16
CA TYR A 21 -22.67 57.84 85.62
C TYR A 21 -24.08 57.23 85.75
N GLN A 22 -25.12 58.04 85.97
CA GLN A 22 -26.51 57.58 85.90
C GLN A 22 -26.99 57.34 84.47
N GLN A 23 -26.34 57.98 83.48
CA GLN A 23 -26.51 57.66 82.07
C GLN A 23 -25.85 56.30 81.78
N ASN A 24 -26.63 55.23 81.94
CA ASN A 24 -26.28 53.83 81.65
C ASN A 24 -25.95 53.55 80.16
N GLN A 25 -25.63 54.58 79.37
CA GLN A 25 -25.35 54.51 77.93
C GLN A 25 -24.18 53.57 77.62
N ASP A 26 -23.16 53.50 78.48
CA ASP A 26 -22.03 52.61 78.25
C ASP A 26 -22.38 51.14 78.50
N ALA A 27 -23.25 50.85 79.48
CA ALA A 27 -23.76 49.49 79.69
C ALA A 27 -24.67 49.05 78.53
N GLU A 28 -25.47 49.97 77.98
CA GLU A 28 -26.30 49.75 76.80
C GLU A 28 -25.44 49.51 75.54
N ARG A 29 -24.43 50.35 75.28
CA ARG A 29 -23.45 50.17 74.19
C ARG A 29 -22.69 48.86 74.29
N VAL A 30 -22.31 48.43 75.49
CA VAL A 30 -21.66 47.12 75.70
C VAL A 30 -22.65 45.99 75.43
N GLY A 31 -23.91 46.13 75.83
CA GLY A 31 -24.99 45.20 75.51
C GLY A 31 -25.21 45.06 74.00
N GLU A 32 -25.27 46.18 73.27
CA GLU A 32 -25.36 46.22 71.81
C GLU A 32 -24.13 45.58 71.15
N CYS A 33 -22.91 45.86 71.64
CA CYS A 33 -21.69 45.23 71.16
C CYS A 33 -21.71 43.70 71.35
N ILE A 34 -22.25 43.21 72.47
CA ILE A 34 -22.39 41.78 72.74
C ILE A 34 -23.42 41.15 71.80
N GLN A 35 -24.58 41.78 71.60
CA GLN A 35 -25.58 41.30 70.65
C GLN A 35 -25.06 41.30 69.20
N LEU A 36 -24.29 42.33 68.82
CA LEU A 36 -23.65 42.40 67.51
C LEU A 36 -22.63 41.27 67.35
N ARG A 37 -21.80 41.01 68.38
CA ARG A 37 -20.86 39.88 68.36
C ARG A 37 -21.59 38.55 68.24
N ASP A 38 -22.65 38.35 68.99
CA ASP A 38 -23.39 37.08 69.00
C ASP A 38 -24.10 36.84 67.66
N SER A 39 -24.65 37.89 67.04
CA SER A 39 -25.22 37.80 65.68
C SER A 39 -24.15 37.57 64.60
N ILE A 40 -22.98 38.21 64.70
CA ILE A 40 -21.84 37.94 63.81
C ILE A 40 -21.36 36.49 63.99
N THR A 41 -21.31 35.99 65.22
CA THR A 41 -20.86 34.62 65.50
C THR A 41 -21.86 33.59 64.98
N ALA A 42 -23.17 33.85 65.13
CA ALA A 42 -24.22 33.00 64.58
C ALA A 42 -24.15 32.95 63.06
N THR A 43 -24.09 34.11 62.38
CA THR A 43 -23.97 34.17 60.92
C THR A 43 -22.68 33.53 60.40
N TYR A 44 -21.57 33.67 61.13
CA TYR A 44 -20.34 32.94 60.80
C TYR A 44 -20.51 31.43 60.91
N SER A 45 -21.16 30.94 61.98
CA SER A 45 -21.40 29.51 62.16
C SER A 45 -22.28 28.93 61.05
N GLU A 46 -23.36 29.63 60.67
CA GLU A 46 -24.24 29.24 59.58
C GLU A 46 -23.51 29.23 58.23
N ALA A 47 -22.66 30.24 57.99
CA ALA A 47 -21.83 30.30 56.79
C ALA A 47 -20.81 29.17 56.75
N THR A 48 -20.17 28.83 57.88
CA THR A 48 -19.23 27.71 57.95
C THR A 48 -19.91 26.37 57.73
N ASP A 49 -21.10 26.16 58.29
CA ASP A 49 -21.87 24.93 58.11
C ASP A 49 -22.32 24.76 56.64
N SER A 50 -22.80 25.84 56.02
CA SER A 50 -23.16 25.86 54.59
C SER A 50 -21.98 25.54 53.67
N VAL A 51 -20.81 26.13 53.94
CA VAL A 51 -19.58 25.82 53.20
C VAL A 51 -19.16 24.37 53.41
N GLN A 52 -19.28 23.84 54.62
CA GLN A 52 -18.96 22.45 54.93
C GLN A 52 -19.89 21.47 54.19
N ASP A 53 -21.18 21.79 54.11
CA ASP A 53 -22.16 21.02 53.34
C ASP A 53 -21.88 21.05 51.83
N LEU A 54 -21.51 22.21 51.28
CA LEU A 54 -21.08 22.34 49.88
C LEU A 54 -19.85 21.48 49.60
N ILE A 55 -18.81 21.55 50.45
CA ILE A 55 -17.61 20.71 50.32
C ILE A 55 -17.97 19.23 50.36
N ARG A 56 -18.85 18.83 51.27
CA ARG A 56 -19.31 17.43 51.38
C ARG A 56 -20.07 16.98 50.14
N ASN A 57 -20.89 17.85 49.55
CA ASN A 57 -21.63 17.55 48.33
C ASN A 57 -20.70 17.44 47.12
N PHE A 58 -19.76 18.37 46.95
CA PHE A 58 -18.75 18.28 45.89
C PHE A 58 -17.85 17.05 46.06
N SER A 59 -17.49 16.68 47.29
CA SER A 59 -16.74 15.44 47.54
C SER A 59 -17.49 14.21 47.05
N LYS A 60 -18.80 14.12 47.34
CA LYS A 60 -19.64 13.02 46.84
C LYS A 60 -19.75 13.03 45.32
N GLU A 61 -19.89 14.20 44.71
CA GLU A 61 -19.99 14.31 43.24
C GLU A 61 -18.68 13.90 42.57
N VAL A 62 -17.53 14.29 43.13
CA VAL A 62 -16.20 13.84 42.69
C VAL A 62 -16.06 12.33 42.82
N ASP A 63 -16.52 11.72 43.92
CA ASP A 63 -16.44 10.27 44.08
C ASP A 63 -17.34 9.52 43.08
N VAL A 64 -18.56 10.02 42.83
CA VAL A 64 -19.45 9.48 41.79
C VAL A 64 -18.84 9.61 40.39
N LEU A 65 -18.21 10.75 40.08
CA LEU A 65 -17.54 10.97 38.81
C LEU A 65 -16.31 10.08 38.65
N LYS A 66 -15.52 9.90 39.72
CA LYS A 66 -14.39 8.95 39.75
C LYS A 66 -14.87 7.53 39.52
N GLN A 67 -15.92 7.10 40.20
CA GLN A 67 -16.49 5.76 40.02
C GLN A 67 -16.99 5.56 38.59
N LYS A 68 -17.69 6.55 38.02
CA LYS A 68 -18.09 6.51 36.59
C LYS A 68 -16.89 6.48 35.65
N ALA A 69 -15.83 7.22 35.94
CA ALA A 69 -14.61 7.21 35.15
C ALA A 69 -13.88 5.86 35.23
N GLU A 70 -13.83 5.24 36.42
CA GLU A 70 -13.29 3.90 36.64
C GLU A 70 -14.14 2.82 35.99
N GLU A 71 -15.47 2.93 36.02
CA GLU A 71 -16.39 2.04 35.29
C GLU A 71 -16.23 2.15 33.77
N LEU A 72 -16.06 3.37 33.25
CA LEU A 72 -15.79 3.60 31.82
C LEU A 72 -14.38 3.18 31.41
N ALA A 73 -13.39 3.30 32.30
CA ALA A 73 -12.02 2.84 32.07
C ALA A 73 -11.90 1.31 32.22
N GLY A 74 -12.72 0.70 33.08
CA GLY A 74 -12.82 -0.74 33.31
C GLY A 74 -13.68 -1.45 32.26
N GLN A 75 -14.58 -0.74 31.57
CA GLN A 75 -15.13 -1.21 30.31
C GLN A 75 -13.99 -1.27 29.29
N PRO A 76 -13.68 -2.47 28.73
CA PRO A 76 -12.72 -2.55 27.66
C PRO A 76 -13.28 -1.74 26.49
N SER A 77 -12.70 -0.57 26.26
CA SER A 77 -12.90 0.27 25.06
C SER A 77 -12.38 -0.38 23.78
N SER A 78 -12.13 -1.70 23.82
CA SER A 78 -12.10 -2.56 22.65
C SER A 78 -13.54 -2.80 22.21
N ASN A 79 -14.13 -1.78 21.57
CA ASN A 79 -15.35 -1.98 20.81
C ASN A 79 -15.04 -3.10 19.80
N PRO A 80 -15.70 -4.28 19.86
CA PRO A 80 -15.41 -5.40 18.97
C PRO A 80 -15.49 -5.01 17.49
N GLU A 81 -16.30 -4.00 17.18
CA GLU A 81 -16.44 -3.41 15.85
C GLU A 81 -15.15 -2.70 15.37
N ILE A 82 -14.41 -2.06 16.28
CA ILE A 82 -13.12 -1.41 15.99
C ILE A 82 -12.01 -2.45 15.78
N GLU A 83 -11.99 -3.52 16.57
CA GLU A 83 -11.07 -4.65 16.36
C GLU A 83 -11.33 -5.35 15.02
N GLU A 84 -12.60 -5.59 14.69
CA GLU A 84 -13.00 -6.19 13.42
C GLU A 84 -12.61 -5.29 12.23
N LEU A 85 -12.84 -3.98 12.34
CA LEU A 85 -12.41 -3.01 11.33
C LEU A 85 -10.89 -2.96 11.19
N LYS A 86 -10.12 -2.99 12.28
CA LYS A 86 -8.65 -3.05 12.23
C LYS A 86 -8.17 -4.33 11.55
N SER A 87 -8.80 -5.46 11.86
CA SER A 87 -8.50 -6.75 11.22
C SER A 87 -8.76 -6.70 9.71
N LYS A 88 -9.91 -6.15 9.29
CA LYS A 88 -10.24 -5.95 7.87
C LYS A 88 -9.26 -5.01 7.16
N ILE A 89 -8.87 -3.91 7.80
CA ILE A 89 -7.88 -2.97 7.24
C ILE A 89 -6.55 -3.68 7.04
N LYS A 90 -6.09 -4.45 8.03
CA LYS A 90 -4.84 -5.21 7.93
C LYS A 90 -4.90 -6.24 6.80
N GLN A 91 -5.99 -7.01 6.71
CA GLN A 91 -6.17 -8.03 5.67
C GLN A 91 -6.28 -7.41 4.25
N CYS A 92 -6.95 -6.26 4.11
CA CYS A 92 -6.95 -5.51 2.86
C CYS A 92 -5.57 -4.97 2.51
N GLY A 93 -4.80 -4.49 3.49
CA GLY A 93 -3.42 -4.04 3.30
C GLY A 93 -2.51 -5.15 2.80
N GLU A 94 -2.59 -6.33 3.41
CA GLU A 94 -1.83 -7.53 3.01
C GLU A 94 -2.18 -7.93 1.57
N ARG A 95 -3.48 -8.04 1.25
CA ARG A 95 -3.94 -8.34 -0.13
C ARG A 95 -3.49 -7.30 -1.14
N TYR A 96 -3.52 -6.02 -0.78
CA TYR A 96 -3.05 -4.96 -1.66
C TYR A 96 -1.56 -5.11 -1.96
N THR A 97 -0.74 -5.41 -0.95
CA THR A 97 0.70 -5.64 -1.14
C THR A 97 0.98 -6.88 -1.99
N GLU A 98 0.25 -7.98 -1.78
CA GLU A 98 0.36 -9.19 -2.62
C GLU A 98 -0.01 -8.90 -4.07
N GLN A 99 -1.10 -8.17 -4.29
CA GLN A 99 -1.54 -7.82 -5.63
C GLN A 99 -0.55 -6.88 -6.33
N GLN A 100 0.04 -5.93 -5.60
CA GLN A 100 1.07 -5.05 -6.14
C GLN A 100 2.36 -5.81 -6.51
N HIS A 101 2.72 -6.84 -5.75
CA HIS A 101 3.82 -7.73 -6.13
C HIS A 101 3.49 -8.53 -7.39
N HIS A 102 2.29 -9.09 -7.46
CA HIS A 102 1.86 -9.85 -8.63
C HIS A 102 1.80 -9.00 -9.91
N GLU A 103 1.35 -7.75 -9.80
CA GLU A 103 1.32 -6.80 -10.91
C GLU A 103 2.73 -6.50 -11.45
N LYS A 104 3.71 -6.32 -10.56
CA LYS A 104 5.12 -6.13 -10.96
C LYS A 104 5.71 -7.36 -11.63
N ASP A 105 5.37 -8.57 -11.14
CA ASP A 105 5.84 -9.81 -11.75
C ASP A 105 5.28 -9.98 -13.17
N ILE A 106 4.00 -9.64 -13.36
CA ILE A 106 3.35 -9.64 -14.68
C ILE A 106 4.00 -8.61 -15.60
N GLU A 107 4.24 -7.38 -15.13
CA GLU A 107 4.92 -6.34 -15.93
C GLU A 107 6.30 -6.81 -16.40
N ALA A 108 7.07 -7.46 -15.51
CA ALA A 108 8.38 -8.01 -15.87
C ALA A 108 8.28 -9.16 -16.89
N GLU A 109 7.26 -10.01 -16.78
CA GLU A 109 7.01 -11.08 -17.74
C GLU A 109 6.61 -10.54 -19.11
N VAL A 110 5.78 -9.50 -19.15
CA VAL A 110 5.39 -8.80 -20.39
C VAL A 110 6.62 -8.19 -21.06
N GLU A 111 7.48 -7.47 -20.34
CA GLU A 111 8.69 -6.89 -20.90
C GLU A 111 9.65 -7.97 -21.46
N ALA A 112 9.75 -9.11 -20.78
CA ALA A 112 10.55 -10.24 -21.27
C ALA A 112 9.97 -10.85 -22.55
N LEU A 113 8.65 -10.98 -22.64
CA LEU A 113 7.96 -11.48 -23.83
C LEU A 113 8.08 -10.53 -25.01
N GLU A 114 7.98 -9.21 -24.78
CA GLU A 114 8.18 -8.19 -25.82
C GLU A 114 9.59 -8.27 -26.42
N LYS A 115 10.63 -8.32 -25.57
CA LYS A 115 12.02 -8.50 -26.04
C LYS A 115 12.20 -9.79 -26.83
N LYS A 116 11.55 -10.88 -26.41
CA LYS A 116 11.59 -12.15 -27.13
C LYS A 116 10.90 -12.03 -28.49
N MET A 117 9.75 -11.35 -28.55
CA MET A 117 9.04 -11.09 -29.79
C MET A 117 9.88 -10.28 -30.78
N GLU A 118 10.53 -9.20 -30.31
CA GLU A 118 11.45 -8.41 -31.14
C GLU A 118 12.60 -9.25 -31.69
N SER A 119 13.21 -10.10 -30.83
CA SER A 119 14.30 -10.98 -31.27
C SER A 119 13.87 -11.99 -32.34
N LEU A 120 12.67 -12.55 -32.21
CA LEU A 120 12.11 -13.50 -33.17
C LEU A 120 11.73 -12.82 -34.49
N GLN A 121 11.24 -11.58 -34.44
CA GLN A 121 10.97 -10.79 -35.63
C GLN A 121 12.25 -10.51 -36.42
N LEU A 122 13.34 -10.13 -35.74
CA LEU A 122 14.64 -9.95 -36.37
C LEU A 122 15.16 -11.24 -37.01
N GLU A 123 15.05 -12.37 -36.30
CA GLU A 123 15.46 -13.67 -36.83
C GLU A 123 14.62 -14.09 -38.06
N GLN A 124 13.31 -13.85 -38.01
CA GLN A 124 12.41 -14.08 -39.14
C GLN A 124 12.82 -13.24 -40.35
N GLU A 125 13.05 -11.93 -40.18
CA GLU A 125 13.48 -11.06 -41.27
C GLU A 125 14.82 -11.51 -41.88
N GLU A 126 15.78 -11.96 -41.05
CA GLU A 126 17.04 -12.48 -41.54
C GLU A 126 16.86 -13.77 -42.35
N LEU A 127 16.01 -14.68 -41.89
CA LEU A 127 15.69 -15.91 -42.60
C LEU A 127 14.99 -15.62 -43.92
N GLU A 128 14.03 -14.69 -43.94
CA GLU A 128 13.35 -14.26 -45.15
C GLU A 128 14.33 -13.62 -46.16
N LYS A 129 15.25 -12.76 -45.71
CA LYS A 129 16.30 -12.19 -46.57
C LYS A 129 17.22 -13.28 -47.14
N LYS A 130 17.64 -14.25 -46.32
CA LYS A 130 18.46 -15.39 -46.77
C LYS A 130 17.71 -16.27 -47.75
N ALA A 131 16.43 -16.55 -47.50
CA ALA A 131 15.59 -17.32 -48.40
C ALA A 131 15.37 -16.60 -49.74
N ALA A 132 15.10 -15.29 -49.70
CA ALA A 132 14.91 -14.47 -50.89
C ALA A 132 16.14 -14.46 -51.81
N ALA A 133 17.35 -14.55 -51.26
CA ALA A 133 18.57 -14.64 -52.05
C ALA A 133 18.91 -16.08 -52.50
N SER A 134 18.77 -17.07 -51.60
CA SER A 134 19.22 -18.44 -51.85
C SER A 134 18.25 -19.27 -52.68
N VAL A 135 16.94 -19.10 -52.50
CA VAL A 135 15.92 -19.89 -53.21
C VAL A 135 15.97 -19.65 -54.72
N PRO A 136 16.00 -18.41 -55.23
CA PRO A 136 16.10 -18.17 -56.67
C PRO A 136 17.40 -18.70 -57.27
N LEU A 137 18.52 -18.56 -56.54
CA LEU A 137 19.81 -19.09 -56.97
C LEU A 137 19.80 -20.62 -57.04
N MET A 138 19.21 -21.29 -56.04
CA MET A 138 19.07 -22.74 -56.03
C MET A 138 18.13 -23.23 -57.16
N GLN A 139 17.00 -22.55 -57.37
CA GLN A 139 16.10 -22.85 -58.49
C GLN A 139 16.80 -22.67 -59.85
N HIS A 140 17.61 -21.62 -60.00
CA HIS A 140 18.38 -21.39 -61.21
C HIS A 140 19.43 -22.49 -61.44
N LEU A 141 20.19 -22.85 -60.41
CA LEU A 141 21.17 -23.94 -60.49
C LEU A 141 20.49 -25.28 -60.81
N LEU A 142 19.39 -25.62 -60.15
CA LEU A 142 18.61 -26.83 -60.45
C LEU A 142 18.10 -26.83 -61.89
N SER A 143 17.64 -25.67 -62.38
CA SER A 143 17.22 -25.50 -63.78
C SER A 143 18.39 -25.65 -64.75
N LEU A 144 19.58 -25.12 -64.43
CA LEU A 144 20.79 -25.31 -65.21
C LEU A 144 21.20 -26.79 -65.24
N TYR A 145 21.22 -27.46 -64.09
CA TYR A 145 21.50 -28.89 -64.01
C TYR A 145 20.51 -29.69 -64.87
N ALA A 146 19.21 -29.48 -64.70
CA ALA A 146 18.19 -30.15 -65.50
C ALA A 146 18.30 -29.83 -67.00
N ASN A 147 18.73 -28.62 -67.36
CA ASN A 147 18.90 -28.22 -68.76
C ASN A 147 20.16 -28.82 -69.39
N ILE A 148 21.27 -28.91 -68.65
CA ILE A 148 22.54 -29.47 -69.13
C ILE A 148 22.45 -30.98 -69.21
N THR A 149 21.97 -31.65 -68.15
CA THR A 149 21.96 -33.11 -68.08
C THR A 149 20.74 -33.73 -68.73
N LYS A 150 19.64 -32.97 -68.86
CA LYS A 150 18.33 -33.46 -69.35
C LYS A 150 17.79 -34.66 -68.58
N ILE A 151 18.24 -34.83 -67.34
CA ILE A 151 17.81 -35.92 -66.45
C ILE A 151 16.56 -35.51 -65.69
N LYS A 152 15.55 -36.38 -65.73
CA LYS A 152 14.44 -36.42 -64.77
C LYS A 152 14.71 -37.55 -63.78
N TRP A 153 15.00 -37.20 -62.53
CA TRP A 153 15.22 -38.16 -61.45
C TRP A 153 13.91 -38.76 -60.99
N ASP A 154 13.91 -40.07 -60.72
CA ASP A 154 12.83 -40.73 -59.99
C ASP A 154 13.20 -40.75 -58.51
N PHE A 155 12.44 -40.04 -57.69
CA PHE A 155 12.64 -39.97 -56.24
C PHE A 155 11.84 -41.04 -55.48
N SER A 156 11.13 -41.91 -56.20
CA SER A 156 10.28 -42.96 -55.60
C SER A 156 11.06 -44.24 -55.31
N SER A 157 12.23 -44.43 -55.93
CA SER A 157 13.11 -45.59 -55.76
C SER A 157 14.21 -45.34 -54.72
N GLU A 158 14.61 -46.38 -53.99
CA GLU A 158 15.78 -46.34 -53.10
C GLU A 158 17.12 -46.37 -53.88
N SER A 159 17.07 -46.67 -55.18
CA SER A 159 18.20 -46.63 -56.11
C SER A 159 18.30 -45.30 -56.86
N VAL A 160 19.47 -45.01 -57.43
CA VAL A 160 19.71 -43.84 -58.27
C VAL A 160 19.14 -44.11 -59.65
N ALA A 161 17.86 -43.78 -59.82
CA ALA A 161 17.11 -44.01 -61.05
C ALA A 161 16.64 -42.70 -61.68
N GLY A 162 16.52 -42.72 -63.00
CA GLY A 162 16.10 -41.54 -63.74
C GLY A 162 16.03 -41.76 -65.23
N VAL A 163 15.66 -40.69 -65.91
CA VAL A 163 15.34 -40.69 -67.32
C VAL A 163 16.06 -39.53 -68.01
N VAL A 164 16.88 -39.81 -69.01
CA VAL A 164 17.60 -38.82 -69.82
C VAL A 164 16.85 -38.61 -71.13
N SER A 165 16.56 -37.35 -71.45
CA SER A 165 15.96 -36.97 -72.75
C SER A 165 17.05 -36.46 -73.70
N ASP A 166 17.11 -37.02 -74.90
CA ASP A 166 18.07 -36.58 -75.92
C ASP A 166 17.82 -35.13 -76.39
N ALA A 167 18.90 -34.37 -76.56
CA ALA A 167 18.91 -32.97 -76.96
C ALA A 167 18.59 -32.75 -78.45
N GLU A 168 18.73 -33.77 -79.31
CA GLU A 168 18.51 -33.65 -80.77
C GLU A 168 17.04 -33.76 -81.21
N GLY A 169 16.07 -33.78 -80.29
CA GLY A 169 14.64 -33.76 -80.63
C GLY A 169 14.12 -35.05 -81.27
N LYS A 170 14.90 -36.14 -81.23
CA LYS A 170 14.49 -37.48 -81.71
C LYS A 170 13.56 -38.24 -80.76
N GLY A 171 13.25 -37.68 -79.59
CA GLY A 171 12.29 -38.27 -78.64
C GLY A 171 12.76 -39.57 -77.99
N VAL A 172 14.05 -39.90 -78.08
CA VAL A 172 14.61 -41.08 -77.43
C VAL A 172 14.81 -40.77 -75.95
N VAL A 173 14.09 -41.53 -75.12
CA VAL A 173 14.08 -41.43 -73.67
C VAL A 173 14.86 -42.62 -73.13
N ARG A 174 16.02 -42.37 -72.51
CA ARG A 174 16.88 -43.43 -71.94
C ARG A 174 16.65 -43.50 -70.44
N GLN A 175 16.30 -44.66 -69.93
CA GLN A 175 16.12 -44.89 -68.50
C GLN A 175 17.37 -45.56 -67.93
N PHE A 176 17.79 -45.15 -66.74
CA PHE A 176 18.85 -45.79 -65.97
C PHE A 176 18.35 -46.07 -64.55
N ASP A 177 18.89 -47.12 -63.94
CA ASP A 177 18.64 -47.53 -62.57
C ASP A 177 19.92 -48.17 -62.02
N TYR A 178 20.54 -47.52 -61.05
CA TYR A 178 21.78 -47.98 -60.43
C TYR A 178 21.58 -48.14 -58.92
N SER A 179 21.81 -49.34 -58.41
CA SER A 179 21.79 -49.62 -56.97
C SER A 179 23.04 -49.08 -56.28
N LEU A 180 22.86 -48.39 -55.15
CA LEU A 180 23.95 -47.80 -54.35
C LEU A 180 24.89 -48.83 -53.72
N GLU A 181 24.46 -50.08 -53.58
CA GLU A 181 25.25 -51.17 -52.98
C GLU A 181 26.31 -51.75 -53.92
N ASN A 182 26.12 -51.63 -55.25
CA ASN A 182 26.93 -52.31 -56.26
C ASN A 182 27.91 -51.39 -56.99
N HIS A 183 27.87 -50.08 -56.72
CA HIS A 183 28.66 -49.08 -57.42
C HIS A 183 29.31 -48.10 -56.46
N THR A 184 30.58 -47.77 -56.71
CA THR A 184 31.23 -46.65 -56.03
C THR A 184 30.68 -45.31 -56.58
N SER A 185 30.75 -44.23 -55.80
CA SER A 185 30.30 -42.90 -56.24
C SER A 185 30.99 -42.42 -57.53
N PHE A 186 32.24 -42.84 -57.75
CA PHE A 186 32.99 -42.53 -58.97
C PHE A 186 32.47 -43.30 -60.18
N GLU A 187 32.26 -44.61 -60.06
CA GLU A 187 31.70 -45.44 -61.14
C GLU A 187 30.29 -45.00 -61.51
N LEU A 188 29.46 -44.68 -60.50
CA LEU A 188 28.11 -44.18 -60.71
C LEU A 188 28.10 -42.86 -61.50
N ALA A 189 28.96 -41.91 -61.13
CA ALA A 189 29.06 -40.62 -61.81
C ALA A 189 29.51 -40.76 -63.26
N ASN A 190 30.50 -41.62 -63.54
CA ASN A 190 30.96 -41.88 -64.90
C ASN A 190 29.88 -42.57 -65.74
N ASN A 191 29.20 -43.58 -65.19
CA ASN A 191 28.11 -44.27 -65.87
C ASN A 191 26.97 -43.32 -66.24
N ILE A 192 26.60 -42.39 -65.34
CA ILE A 192 25.58 -41.38 -65.62
C ILE A 192 26.07 -40.41 -66.71
N TRP A 193 27.33 -39.98 -66.66
CA TRP A 193 27.91 -39.12 -67.69
C TRP A 193 28.01 -39.78 -69.07
N ASP A 194 28.29 -41.09 -69.11
CA ASP A 194 28.27 -41.86 -70.34
C ASP A 194 26.84 -41.84 -70.94
N VAL A 195 25.80 -42.09 -70.12
CA VAL A 195 24.41 -42.05 -70.57
C VAL A 195 24.00 -40.68 -71.13
N ILE A 196 24.52 -39.57 -70.58
CA ILE A 196 24.28 -38.21 -71.08
C ILE A 196 25.05 -37.91 -72.38
N SER A 197 26.31 -38.36 -72.48
CA SER A 197 27.24 -38.00 -73.57
C SER A 197 27.19 -38.94 -74.77
N LEU A 198 26.57 -40.11 -74.63
CA LEU A 198 26.35 -41.06 -75.71
C LEU A 198 25.35 -40.47 -76.74
N PRO A 199 25.73 -40.33 -78.02
CA PRO A 199 24.84 -39.84 -79.08
C PRO A 199 23.63 -40.74 -79.31
#